data_AF-A0A6X4M2T9-F1
#
_entry.id   AF-A0A6X4M2T9-F1
#
_cell.length_a   1.000
_cell.length_b   1.000
_cell.length_c   1.000
_cell.angle_alpha   90.00
_cell.angle_beta   90.00
_cell.angle_gamma   90.00
#
_symmetry.space_group_name_H-M   'P 1'
#
loop_
_entity.id
_entity.type
_entity.pdbx_description
1 polymer ?
#
loop_
_entity_poly.entity_id
_entity_poly.type
_entity_poly.pdbx_seq_one_letter_code
_entity_poly.pdbx_strand_id
1 'polypeptide(L)'
;MRILAIVKRIINQFRRDKRTLALMFLAPLLLITLLTYLFEGDTVKPVVGVSGLSDSMVKELKANDLTIKTYSKNTDVTAKIKDANLDAFFKQNGEKLEVTYENSEPSLSKEIGLKLQKALMTEQQAQAKNQAKATGEALAKAGIDPNSIPSLTASPEKLTLSTDYVYGDKDTSFFDTISPIFIGFFVFFFVFLIAGISFLRERTTGTLERLMATPIKRIELELGYLIGFGIFALLQSILVAVFSIQVLGMMQNGSLFYVLLITLTLGMVSLALGILLSTFANNEFQIVQFIPIVIVPQVLFCGIFPLDGMADWLVWIAHIMPLYYGANALTSIMVKGEGFASFATDFYILLGFVLVFVILNIFALKKYRKV
;
A
#
# COMPACT_ATOMS: atom_id res chain seq x y z
N MET A 1 29.13 -31.64 -5.26
CA MET A 1 28.84 -32.42 -4.02
C MET A 1 28.88 -31.59 -2.73
N ARG A 2 29.84 -30.68 -2.53
CA ARG A 2 30.01 -29.94 -1.26
C ARG A 2 28.89 -28.93 -0.96
N ILE A 3 28.48 -28.12 -1.94
CA ILE A 3 27.36 -27.16 -1.81
C ILE A 3 26.06 -27.89 -1.44
N LEU A 4 25.75 -28.99 -2.13
CA LEU A 4 24.56 -29.81 -1.86
C LEU A 4 24.54 -30.38 -0.43
N ALA A 5 25.71 -30.71 0.14
CA ALA A 5 25.78 -31.19 1.52
C ALA A 5 25.41 -30.09 2.52
N ILE A 6 25.86 -28.85 2.28
CA ILE A 6 25.49 -27.66 3.09
C ILE A 6 23.98 -27.41 2.97
N VAL A 7 23.45 -27.41 1.75
CA VAL A 7 22.01 -27.23 1.48
C VAL A 7 21.19 -28.28 2.23
N LYS A 8 21.54 -29.57 2.09
CA LYS A 8 20.84 -30.67 2.77
C LYS A 8 20.88 -30.53 4.30
N ARG A 9 21.98 -30.03 4.85
CA ARG A 9 22.10 -29.76 6.29
C ARG A 9 21.13 -28.65 6.72
N ILE A 10 21.11 -27.52 6.02
CA ILE A 10 20.23 -26.39 6.33
C ILE A 10 18.75 -26.82 6.26
N ILE A 11 18.37 -27.57 5.23
CA ILE A 11 17.01 -28.11 5.12
C ILE A 11 16.64 -28.96 6.35
N ASN A 12 17.55 -29.86 6.77
CA ASN A 12 17.32 -30.69 7.95
C ASN A 12 17.27 -29.90 9.26
N GLN A 13 18.04 -28.81 9.38
CA GLN A 13 18.04 -27.91 10.53
C GLN A 13 16.68 -27.20 10.65
N PHE A 14 16.20 -26.58 9.58
CA PHE A 14 14.90 -25.92 9.55
C PHE A 14 13.76 -26.89 9.83
N ARG A 15 13.78 -28.07 9.19
CA ARG A 15 12.76 -29.11 9.43
C ARG A 15 12.64 -29.51 10.90
N ARG A 16 13.73 -29.42 11.67
CA ARG A 16 13.75 -29.74 13.11
C ARG A 16 13.40 -28.53 13.98
N ASP A 17 13.67 -27.32 13.51
CA ASP A 17 13.31 -26.08 14.21
C ASP A 17 11.87 -25.64 13.85
N LYS A 18 10.90 -26.32 14.48
CA LYS A 18 9.46 -26.05 14.28
C LYS A 18 9.08 -24.61 14.60
N ARG A 19 9.78 -23.96 15.54
CA ARG A 19 9.48 -22.58 15.95
C ARG A 19 9.86 -21.61 14.85
N THR A 20 11.07 -21.75 14.30
CA THR A 20 11.53 -20.94 13.17
C THR A 20 10.66 -21.15 11.94
N LEU A 21 10.25 -22.40 11.63
CA LEU A 21 9.32 -22.66 10.53
C LEU A 21 7.93 -22.03 10.75
N ALA A 22 7.37 -22.15 11.95
CA ALA A 22 6.09 -21.54 12.30
C ALA A 22 6.16 -20.01 12.16
N LEU A 23 7.22 -19.39 12.69
CA LEU A 23 7.44 -17.95 12.56
C LEU A 23 7.59 -17.52 11.10
N MET A 24 8.31 -18.28 10.29
CA MET A 24 8.54 -17.97 8.88
C MET A 24 7.28 -17.95 8.03
N PHE A 25 6.38 -18.90 8.28
CA PHE A 25 5.24 -19.15 7.41
C PHE A 25 3.93 -18.62 7.99
N LEU A 26 3.68 -18.77 9.29
CA LEU A 26 2.40 -18.37 9.90
C LEU A 26 2.35 -16.88 10.22
N ALA A 27 3.46 -16.31 10.73
CA ALA A 27 3.46 -14.90 11.14
C ALA A 27 3.23 -13.92 9.97
N PRO A 28 3.86 -14.07 8.78
CA PRO A 28 3.53 -13.19 7.66
C PRO A 28 2.07 -13.30 7.23
N LEU A 29 1.49 -14.50 7.22
CA LEU A 29 0.08 -14.71 6.88
C LEU A 29 -0.86 -14.05 7.88
N LEU A 30 -0.58 -14.20 9.17
CA LEU A 30 -1.35 -13.54 10.23
C LEU A 30 -1.28 -12.02 10.08
N LEU A 31 -0.08 -11.46 9.90
CA LEU A 31 0.11 -10.02 9.80
C LEU A 31 -0.58 -9.44 8.55
N ILE A 32 -0.46 -10.07 7.38
CA ILE A 32 -1.14 -9.58 6.19
C ILE A 32 -2.66 -9.72 6.29
N THR A 33 -3.17 -10.79 6.93
CA THR A 33 -4.61 -10.96 7.18
C THR A 33 -5.13 -9.87 8.11
N LEU A 34 -4.44 -9.62 9.22
CA LEU A 34 -4.81 -8.56 10.16
C LEU A 34 -4.79 -7.20 9.49
N LEU A 35 -3.82 -6.97 8.61
CA LEU A 35 -3.72 -5.75 7.84
C LEU A 35 -4.89 -5.59 6.86
N THR A 36 -5.26 -6.63 6.12
CA THR A 36 -6.44 -6.59 5.24
C THR A 36 -7.69 -6.22 6.03
N TYR A 37 -7.96 -6.89 7.16
CA TYR A 37 -9.11 -6.56 8.01
C TYR A 37 -9.03 -5.17 8.64
N LEU A 38 -7.82 -4.67 8.92
CA LEU A 38 -7.63 -3.32 9.45
C LEU A 38 -8.06 -2.25 8.44
N PHE A 39 -7.80 -2.48 7.15
CA PHE A 39 -8.09 -1.52 6.09
C PHE A 39 -9.43 -1.74 5.37
N GLU A 40 -10.04 -2.92 5.50
CA GLU A 40 -11.42 -3.21 5.05
C GLU A 40 -12.50 -2.60 5.96
N GLY A 41 -12.11 -1.89 7.03
CA GLY A 41 -13.05 -1.25 7.95
C GLY A 41 -13.97 -0.26 7.22
N ASP A 42 -15.29 -0.42 7.40
CA ASP A 42 -16.35 0.38 6.77
C ASP A 42 -15.99 1.86 6.66
N THR A 43 -16.10 2.42 5.46
CA THR A 43 -16.04 3.87 5.24
C THR A 43 -17.07 4.52 6.16
N VAL A 44 -16.63 5.17 7.24
CA VAL A 44 -17.51 5.86 8.17
C VAL A 44 -18.30 6.87 7.35
N LYS A 45 -19.62 6.65 7.22
CA LYS A 45 -20.47 7.58 6.48
C LYS A 45 -20.36 8.95 7.14
N PRO A 46 -19.84 9.98 6.44
CA PRO A 46 -19.55 11.24 7.08
C PRO A 46 -20.84 11.83 7.65
N VAL A 47 -20.82 12.22 8.92
CA VAL A 47 -21.93 12.83 9.63
C VAL A 47 -21.81 14.34 9.48
N VAL A 48 -22.76 14.93 8.75
CA VAL A 48 -22.74 16.35 8.42
C VAL A 48 -23.90 17.07 9.10
N GLY A 49 -23.60 18.14 9.82
CA GLY A 49 -24.59 19.06 10.36
C GLY A 49 -25.09 20.02 9.28
N VAL A 50 -26.39 20.29 9.23
CA VAL A 50 -26.97 21.27 8.29
C VAL A 50 -27.85 22.26 9.01
N SER A 51 -27.80 23.53 8.61
CA SER A 51 -28.69 24.58 9.12
C SER A 51 -29.10 25.55 8.01
N GLY A 52 -30.41 25.78 7.88
CA GLY A 52 -30.97 26.72 6.90
C GLY A 52 -31.00 26.26 5.45
N LEU A 53 -30.66 25.00 5.17
CA LEU A 53 -30.63 24.39 3.84
C LEU A 53 -32.03 24.00 3.33
N SER A 54 -32.22 24.05 2.00
CA SER A 54 -33.48 23.63 1.36
C SER A 54 -33.70 22.12 1.49
N ASP A 55 -34.96 21.68 1.57
CA ASP A 55 -35.30 20.23 1.60
C ASP A 55 -34.80 19.48 0.36
N SER A 56 -34.63 20.20 -0.76
CA SER A 56 -34.05 19.67 -1.99
C SER A 56 -32.55 19.37 -1.83
N MET A 57 -31.79 20.30 -1.24
CA MET A 57 -30.35 20.13 -1.00
C MET A 57 -30.07 19.04 0.03
N VAL A 58 -30.90 18.95 1.08
CA VAL A 58 -30.79 17.88 2.10
C VAL A 58 -31.03 16.50 1.49
N LYS A 59 -31.96 16.37 0.53
CA LYS A 59 -32.19 15.10 -0.19
C LYS A 59 -31.01 14.73 -1.08
N GLU A 60 -30.45 15.69 -1.80
CA GLU A 60 -29.30 15.46 -2.68
C GLU A 60 -28.04 15.08 -1.89
N LEU A 61 -27.80 15.72 -0.75
CA LEU A 61 -26.69 15.38 0.13
C LEU A 61 -26.84 13.96 0.73
N LYS A 62 -28.07 13.54 1.09
CA LYS A 62 -28.34 12.14 1.51
C LYS A 62 -28.14 11.15 0.38
N ALA A 63 -28.44 11.54 -0.87
CA ALA A 63 -28.23 10.70 -2.05
C ALA A 63 -26.75 10.52 -2.42
N ASN A 64 -25.85 11.35 -1.88
CA ASN A 64 -24.39 11.24 -2.06
C ASN A 64 -23.70 10.64 -0.81
N ASP A 65 -24.39 9.73 -0.09
CA ASP A 65 -23.87 8.97 1.05
C ASP A 65 -23.37 9.80 2.25
N LEU A 66 -24.04 10.92 2.54
CA LEU A 66 -23.81 11.71 3.76
C LEU A 66 -24.92 11.49 4.79
N THR A 67 -24.53 11.29 6.05
CA THR A 67 -25.48 11.19 7.18
C THR A 67 -25.78 12.59 7.69
N ILE A 68 -26.99 13.10 7.45
CA ILE A 68 -27.31 14.49 7.76
C ILE A 68 -28.05 14.64 9.09
N LYS A 69 -27.55 15.53 9.95
CA LYS A 69 -28.25 16.00 11.17
C LYS A 69 -28.66 17.47 10.98
N THR A 70 -29.96 17.76 11.07
CA THR A 70 -30.49 19.12 10.90
C THR A 70 -30.51 19.88 12.22
N TYR A 71 -30.03 21.12 12.22
CA TYR A 71 -29.96 22.01 13.38
C TYR A 71 -30.65 23.36 13.10
N SER A 72 -31.08 24.05 14.16
CA SER A 72 -31.71 25.38 14.08
C SER A 72 -30.73 26.47 13.58
N LYS A 73 -31.27 27.55 12.98
CA LYS A 73 -30.49 28.67 12.39
C LYS A 73 -29.52 29.39 13.36
N ASN A 74 -29.81 29.37 14.67
CA ASN A 74 -29.05 30.07 15.71
C ASN A 74 -28.12 29.17 16.52
N THR A 75 -27.46 28.23 15.85
CA THR A 75 -26.62 27.21 16.48
C THR A 75 -25.15 27.59 16.42
N ASP A 76 -24.42 27.44 17.52
CA ASP A 76 -22.96 27.51 17.54
C ASP A 76 -22.39 26.30 16.80
N VAL A 77 -21.81 26.57 15.64
CA VAL A 77 -21.30 25.56 14.70
C VAL A 77 -20.13 24.79 15.31
N THR A 78 -19.22 25.48 16.01
CA THR A 78 -18.01 24.88 16.56
C THR A 78 -18.33 24.00 17.77
N ALA A 79 -19.27 24.44 18.61
CA ALA A 79 -19.74 23.63 19.74
C ALA A 79 -20.46 22.36 19.26
N LYS A 80 -21.29 22.44 18.21
CA LYS A 80 -22.01 21.27 17.70
C LYS A 80 -21.16 20.26 16.93
N ILE A 81 -20.13 20.72 16.23
CA ILE A 81 -19.14 19.82 15.62
C ILE A 81 -18.52 18.92 16.71
N LYS A 82 -18.15 19.50 17.85
CA LYS A 82 -17.54 18.76 18.97
C LYS A 82 -18.55 17.94 19.77
N ASP A 83 -19.71 18.49 20.11
CA ASP A 83 -20.72 17.82 20.94
C ASP A 83 -21.41 16.65 20.23
N ALA A 84 -21.61 16.76 18.91
CA ALA A 84 -22.37 15.78 18.13
C ALA A 84 -21.52 14.93 17.19
N ASN A 85 -20.19 15.06 17.29
CA ASN A 85 -19.16 14.37 16.50
C ASN A 85 -19.46 14.46 15.00
N LEU A 86 -19.50 15.69 14.48
CA LEU A 86 -19.82 15.98 13.07
C LEU A 86 -18.53 16.24 12.30
N ASP A 87 -18.37 15.58 11.16
CA ASP A 87 -17.19 15.74 10.30
C ASP A 87 -17.19 17.09 9.56
N ALA A 88 -18.39 17.64 9.31
CA ALA A 88 -18.58 18.97 8.75
C ALA A 88 -19.93 19.59 9.16
N PHE A 89 -20.04 20.90 9.01
CA PHE A 89 -21.27 21.65 9.20
C PHE A 89 -21.50 22.64 8.05
N PHE A 90 -22.69 22.59 7.46
CA PHE A 90 -23.11 23.49 6.39
C PHE A 90 -24.16 24.46 6.91
N LYS A 91 -23.88 25.75 6.81
CA LYS A 91 -24.78 26.83 7.26
C LYS A 91 -25.12 27.72 6.08
N GLN A 92 -26.41 27.82 5.75
CA GLN A 92 -26.89 28.71 4.70
C GLN A 92 -27.54 29.96 5.31
N ASN A 93 -26.92 31.12 5.05
CA ASN A 93 -27.41 32.43 5.45
C ASN A 93 -27.72 33.25 4.18
N GLY A 94 -28.98 33.16 3.70
CA GLY A 94 -29.39 33.79 2.45
C GLY A 94 -28.72 33.12 1.23
N GLU A 95 -27.99 33.90 0.44
CA GLU A 95 -27.24 33.41 -0.73
C GLU A 95 -25.85 32.84 -0.39
N LYS A 96 -25.37 33.01 0.84
CA LYS A 96 -24.05 32.52 1.27
C LYS A 96 -24.17 31.16 1.97
N LEU A 97 -23.45 30.18 1.44
CA LEU A 97 -23.23 28.89 2.09
C LEU A 97 -21.85 28.90 2.78
N GLU A 98 -21.86 28.82 4.10
CA GLU A 98 -20.66 28.66 4.93
C GLU A 98 -20.46 27.18 5.25
N VAL A 99 -19.24 26.71 5.05
CA VAL A 99 -18.87 25.32 5.33
C VAL A 99 -17.74 25.32 6.35
N THR A 100 -17.98 24.62 7.46
CA THR A 100 -16.98 24.43 8.52
C THR A 100 -16.69 22.95 8.63
N TYR A 101 -15.44 22.56 8.45
CA TYR A 101 -14.99 21.17 8.62
C TYR A 101 -14.40 20.98 10.02
N GLU A 102 -14.56 19.80 10.60
CA GLU A 102 -13.78 19.42 11.78
C GLU A 102 -12.30 19.27 11.40
N ASN A 103 -12.03 18.66 10.24
CA ASN A 103 -10.71 18.48 9.66
C ASN A 103 -9.71 17.69 10.53
N SER A 104 -10.21 16.88 11.47
CA SER A 104 -9.43 15.82 12.12
C SER A 104 -8.93 14.78 11.11
N GLU A 105 -9.71 14.55 10.04
CA GLU A 105 -9.35 13.77 8.85
C GLU A 105 -9.42 14.63 7.56
N PRO A 106 -8.28 15.11 7.04
CA PRO A 106 -8.26 15.96 5.84
C PRO A 106 -8.76 15.29 4.56
N SER A 107 -8.61 13.97 4.44
CA SER A 107 -9.16 13.16 3.34
C SER A 107 -10.69 13.20 3.33
N LEU A 108 -11.30 12.96 4.50
CA LEU A 108 -12.75 13.01 4.69
C LEU A 108 -13.30 14.41 4.41
N SER A 109 -12.60 15.45 4.85
CA SER A 109 -12.99 16.85 4.61
C SER A 109 -12.98 17.20 3.11
N LYS A 110 -11.98 16.71 2.35
CA LYS A 110 -11.94 16.85 0.89
C LYS A 110 -13.08 16.09 0.21
N GLU A 111 -13.37 14.87 0.66
CA GLU A 111 -14.47 14.06 0.12
C GLU A 111 -15.82 14.74 0.35
N ILE A 112 -16.09 15.23 1.56
CA ILE A 112 -17.30 15.98 1.90
C ILE A 112 -17.40 17.25 1.02
N GLY A 113 -16.29 17.96 0.81
CA GLY A 113 -16.25 19.12 -0.09
C GLY A 113 -16.61 18.78 -1.53
N LEU A 114 -16.10 17.66 -2.06
CA LEU A 114 -16.38 17.21 -3.42
C LEU A 114 -17.84 16.73 -3.57
N LYS A 115 -18.37 16.01 -2.57
CA LYS A 115 -19.78 15.61 -2.49
C LYS A 115 -20.71 16.82 -2.42
N LEU A 116 -20.36 17.84 -1.63
CA LEU A 116 -21.12 19.10 -1.56
C LEU A 116 -21.08 19.85 -2.90
N GLN A 117 -19.92 19.95 -3.54
CA GLN A 117 -19.78 20.60 -4.85
C GLN A 117 -20.65 19.91 -5.90
N LYS A 118 -20.67 18.57 -5.92
CA LYS A 118 -21.53 17.78 -6.79
C LYS A 118 -23.02 18.05 -6.52
N ALA A 119 -23.43 18.06 -5.25
CA ALA A 119 -24.81 18.37 -4.87
C ALA A 119 -25.24 19.78 -5.31
N LEU A 120 -24.38 20.79 -5.15
CA LEU A 120 -24.63 22.16 -5.60
C LEU A 120 -24.77 22.26 -7.11
N MET A 121 -23.93 21.56 -7.88
CA MET A 121 -24.05 21.50 -9.34
C MET A 121 -25.37 20.84 -9.78
N THR A 122 -25.76 19.73 -9.14
CA THR A 122 -27.05 19.07 -9.44
C THR A 122 -28.24 19.99 -9.13
N GLU A 123 -28.21 20.70 -8.00
CA GLU A 123 -29.29 21.62 -7.62
C GLU A 123 -29.36 22.84 -8.56
N GLN A 124 -28.23 23.43 -8.96
CA GLN A 124 -28.20 24.52 -9.95
C GLN A 124 -28.78 24.07 -11.30
N GLN A 125 -28.46 22.86 -11.77
CA GLN A 125 -29.04 22.31 -13.00
C GLN A 125 -30.56 22.07 -12.85
N ALA A 126 -31.02 21.58 -11.70
CA ALA A 126 -32.44 21.38 -11.43
C ALA A 126 -33.22 22.71 -11.38
N GLN A 127 -32.65 23.74 -10.76
CA GLN A 127 -33.24 25.08 -10.70
C GLN A 127 -33.30 25.74 -12.09
N ALA A 128 -32.25 25.63 -12.90
CA ALA A 128 -32.24 26.13 -14.27
C ALA A 128 -33.34 25.45 -15.13
N LYS A 129 -33.53 24.14 -14.97
CA LYS A 129 -34.57 23.38 -15.68
C LYS A 129 -35.99 23.77 -15.24
N ASN A 130 -36.19 24.02 -13.95
CA ASN A 130 -37.47 24.45 -13.40
C ASN A 130 -37.81 25.90 -13.78
N GLN A 131 -36.83 26.80 -13.85
CA GLN A 131 -37.02 28.16 -14.38
C GLN A 131 -37.38 28.11 -15.87
N ALA A 132 -36.66 27.35 -16.70
CA ALA A 132 -36.99 27.20 -18.12
C ALA A 132 -38.42 26.68 -18.34
N LYS A 133 -38.87 25.74 -17.50
CA LYS A 133 -40.24 25.20 -17.56
C LYS A 133 -41.30 26.24 -17.13
N ALA A 134 -41.05 26.98 -16.05
CA ALA A 134 -41.97 28.02 -15.56
C ALA A 134 -42.08 29.21 -16.55
N THR A 135 -40.98 29.61 -17.18
CA THR A 135 -40.98 30.64 -18.21
C THR A 135 -41.70 30.17 -19.48
N GLY A 136 -41.50 28.91 -19.89
CA GLY A 136 -42.22 28.30 -21.02
C GLY A 136 -43.74 28.19 -20.79
N GLU A 137 -44.18 27.81 -19.58
CA GLU A 137 -45.60 27.74 -19.22
C GLU A 137 -46.26 29.13 -19.15
N ALA A 138 -45.53 30.17 -18.71
CA ALA A 138 -46.02 31.54 -18.68
C ALA A 138 -46.18 32.16 -20.09
N LEU A 139 -45.26 31.84 -21.01
CA LEU A 139 -45.32 32.28 -22.41
C LEU A 139 -46.42 31.57 -23.20
N ALA A 140 -46.64 30.28 -22.95
CA ALA A 140 -47.75 29.53 -23.52
C ALA A 140 -49.12 30.10 -23.12
N LYS A 141 -49.26 30.57 -21.87
CA LYS A 141 -50.47 31.27 -21.41
C LYS A 141 -50.67 32.66 -22.02
N ALA A 142 -49.60 33.29 -22.52
CA ALA A 142 -49.65 34.61 -23.18
C ALA A 142 -49.90 34.53 -24.70
N GLY A 143 -50.10 33.32 -25.26
CA GLY A 143 -50.32 33.12 -26.70
C GLY A 143 -49.07 33.30 -27.57
N ILE A 144 -47.89 33.36 -26.96
CA ILE A 144 -46.60 33.42 -27.65
C ILE A 144 -46.12 31.99 -27.86
N ASP A 145 -45.88 31.61 -29.12
CA ASP A 145 -45.46 30.27 -29.47
C ASP A 145 -44.10 29.96 -28.81
N PRO A 146 -43.98 29.00 -27.89
CA PRO A 146 -42.76 28.76 -27.11
C PRO A 146 -41.53 28.45 -27.95
N ASN A 147 -41.73 27.99 -29.20
CA ASN A 147 -40.67 27.69 -30.17
C ASN A 147 -40.12 28.93 -30.89
N SER A 148 -40.72 30.11 -30.71
CA SER A 148 -40.26 31.36 -31.34
C SER A 148 -39.11 32.05 -30.58
N ILE A 149 -38.72 31.55 -29.41
CA ILE A 149 -37.66 32.09 -28.56
C ILE A 149 -36.51 31.05 -28.48
N PRO A 150 -35.39 31.26 -29.19
CA PRO A 150 -34.29 30.28 -29.31
C PRO A 150 -33.60 29.89 -28.00
N SER A 151 -33.77 30.68 -26.92
CA SER A 151 -33.07 30.50 -25.65
C SER A 151 -33.79 29.60 -24.63
N LEU A 152 -35.05 29.21 -24.88
CA LEU A 152 -35.86 28.40 -23.94
C LEU A 152 -35.88 26.90 -24.26
N THR A 153 -35.50 26.51 -25.47
CA THR A 153 -35.41 25.10 -25.92
C THR A 153 -34.02 24.49 -25.70
N ALA A 154 -33.06 25.26 -25.18
CA ALA A 154 -31.81 24.73 -24.66
C ALA A 154 -32.11 23.93 -23.38
N SER A 155 -32.63 22.71 -23.57
CA SER A 155 -32.52 21.65 -22.59
C SER A 155 -31.04 21.63 -22.20
N PRO A 156 -30.66 21.91 -20.94
CA PRO A 156 -29.27 21.77 -20.55
C PRO A 156 -28.96 20.32 -20.85
N GLU A 157 -28.13 20.11 -21.88
CA GLU A 157 -27.71 18.79 -22.30
C GLU A 157 -27.26 18.12 -21.02
N LYS A 158 -27.96 17.06 -20.61
CA LYS A 158 -27.71 16.42 -19.32
C LYS A 158 -26.29 15.92 -19.45
N LEU A 159 -25.33 16.66 -18.90
CA LEU A 159 -23.92 16.39 -19.03
C LEU A 159 -23.70 15.10 -18.23
N THR A 160 -23.91 13.96 -18.89
CA THR A 160 -23.74 12.64 -18.31
C THR A 160 -22.25 12.41 -18.29
N LEU A 161 -21.64 12.70 -17.14
CA LEU A 161 -20.25 12.37 -16.88
C LEU A 161 -20.10 10.85 -16.95
N SER A 162 -19.50 10.35 -18.03
CA SER A 162 -19.01 8.97 -18.10
C SER A 162 -17.64 8.96 -17.44
N THR A 163 -17.53 8.22 -16.33
CA THR A 163 -16.28 8.09 -15.59
C THR A 163 -15.64 6.76 -15.94
N ASP A 164 -14.52 6.80 -16.66
CA ASP A 164 -13.70 5.63 -16.97
C ASP A 164 -12.43 5.66 -16.12
N TYR A 165 -12.06 4.52 -15.53
CA TYR A 165 -10.88 4.37 -14.68
C TYR A 165 -9.77 3.63 -15.44
N VAL A 166 -8.54 4.14 -15.38
CA VAL A 166 -7.36 3.49 -16.03
C VAL A 166 -6.83 2.32 -15.20
N TYR A 167 -6.89 2.43 -13.87
CA TYR A 167 -6.49 1.38 -12.92
C TYR A 167 -7.55 1.25 -11.84
N GLY A 168 -7.89 0.02 -11.47
CA GLY A 168 -8.97 -0.25 -10.52
C GLY A 168 -10.36 0.14 -11.04
N ASP A 169 -11.28 0.34 -10.12
CA ASP A 169 -12.66 0.72 -10.33
C ASP A 169 -13.17 1.65 -9.20
N LYS A 170 -14.47 1.96 -9.25
CA LYS A 170 -15.15 2.82 -8.26
C LYS A 170 -15.10 2.28 -6.82
N ASP A 171 -14.85 0.98 -6.63
CA ASP A 171 -14.85 0.28 -5.35
C ASP A 171 -13.41 0.00 -4.87
N THR A 172 -12.39 0.40 -5.66
CA THR A 172 -10.97 0.25 -5.30
C THR A 172 -10.63 1.06 -4.06
N SER A 173 -10.18 0.35 -3.03
CA SER A 173 -9.79 0.95 -1.76
C SER A 173 -8.34 1.47 -1.79
N PHE A 174 -8.00 2.29 -0.80
CA PHE A 174 -6.60 2.67 -0.56
C PHE A 174 -5.72 1.42 -0.35
N PHE A 175 -6.24 0.40 0.32
CA PHE A 175 -5.52 -0.84 0.58
C PHE A 175 -5.21 -1.61 -0.70
N ASP A 176 -6.12 -1.65 -1.67
CA ASP A 176 -5.87 -2.32 -2.97
C ASP A 176 -4.67 -1.70 -3.70
N THR A 177 -4.45 -0.40 -3.50
CA THR A 177 -3.32 0.32 -4.11
C THR A 177 -2.00 0.02 -3.41
N ILE A 178 -1.99 -0.14 -2.09
CA ILE A 178 -0.75 -0.34 -1.30
C ILE A 178 -0.47 -1.80 -0.93
N SER A 179 -1.43 -2.71 -1.08
CA SER A 179 -1.32 -4.12 -0.71
C SER A 179 -0.18 -4.88 -1.41
N PRO A 180 0.18 -4.60 -2.70
CA PRO A 180 1.35 -5.21 -3.33
C PRO A 180 2.66 -4.90 -2.58
N ILE A 181 2.77 -3.70 -2.00
CA ILE A 181 3.92 -3.27 -1.22
C ILE A 181 4.06 -4.14 0.03
N PHE A 182 2.95 -4.48 0.69
CA PHE A 182 2.96 -5.33 1.87
C PHE A 182 3.38 -6.77 1.58
N ILE A 183 3.01 -7.33 0.42
CA ILE A 183 3.51 -8.64 -0.01
C ILE A 183 5.04 -8.63 -0.08
N GLY A 184 5.61 -7.63 -0.77
CA GLY A 184 7.06 -7.47 -0.86
C GLY A 184 7.72 -7.25 0.51
N PHE A 185 7.13 -6.40 1.34
CA PHE A 185 7.60 -6.11 2.69
C PHE A 185 7.62 -7.35 3.58
N PHE A 186 6.54 -8.14 3.64
CA PHE A 186 6.49 -9.30 4.51
C PHE A 186 7.45 -10.40 4.06
N VAL A 187 7.58 -10.62 2.75
CA VAL A 187 8.62 -11.53 2.23
C VAL A 187 10.00 -11.02 2.63
N PHE A 188 10.30 -9.75 2.38
CA PHE A 188 11.58 -9.14 2.74
C PHE A 188 11.86 -9.25 4.24
N PHE A 189 10.92 -8.85 5.10
CA PHE A 189 11.09 -8.78 6.55
C PHE A 189 11.35 -10.15 7.16
N PHE A 190 10.53 -11.14 6.84
CA PHE A 190 10.64 -12.47 7.48
C PHE A 190 11.83 -13.26 6.95
N VAL A 191 12.16 -13.14 5.65
CA VAL A 191 13.39 -13.76 5.12
C VAL A 191 14.62 -13.12 5.78
N PHE A 192 14.62 -11.81 6.00
CA PHE A 192 15.72 -11.06 6.60
C PHE A 192 15.95 -11.51 8.05
N LEU A 193 14.86 -11.53 8.82
CA LEU A 193 14.87 -11.92 10.23
C LEU A 193 15.42 -13.34 10.40
N ILE A 194 14.94 -14.27 9.58
CA ILE A 194 15.30 -15.68 9.69
C ILE A 194 16.73 -15.93 9.21
N ALA A 195 17.12 -15.33 8.08
CA ALA A 195 18.48 -15.38 7.59
C ALA A 195 19.47 -14.84 8.64
N GLY A 196 19.17 -13.67 9.20
CA GLY A 196 20.02 -13.01 10.19
C GLY A 196 20.20 -13.83 11.46
N ILE A 197 19.10 -14.30 12.06
CA ILE A 197 19.16 -15.11 13.30
C ILE A 197 19.79 -16.48 13.03
N SER A 198 19.41 -17.15 11.94
CA SER A 198 19.89 -18.50 11.64
C SER A 198 21.37 -18.51 11.32
N PHE A 199 21.85 -17.56 10.51
CA PHE A 199 23.28 -17.47 10.20
C PHE A 199 24.10 -17.02 11.41
N LEU A 200 23.56 -16.10 12.22
CA LEU A 200 24.18 -15.77 13.50
C LEU A 200 24.36 -17.03 14.37
N ARG A 201 23.34 -17.88 14.48
CA ARG A 201 23.40 -19.12 15.25
C ARG A 201 24.45 -20.07 14.69
N GLU A 202 24.59 -20.18 13.38
CA GLU A 202 25.65 -20.99 12.74
C GLU A 202 27.06 -20.51 13.16
N ARG A 203 27.23 -19.19 13.31
CA ARG A 203 28.48 -18.57 13.74
C ARG A 203 28.71 -18.72 15.25
N THR A 204 27.72 -18.44 16.08
CA THR A 204 27.88 -18.47 17.55
C THR A 204 27.97 -19.90 18.10
N THR A 205 27.41 -20.89 17.40
CA THR A 205 27.51 -22.31 17.77
C THR A 205 28.80 -23.00 17.30
N GLY A 206 29.69 -22.29 16.58
CA GLY A 206 30.93 -22.87 16.07
C GLY A 206 30.77 -23.70 14.80
N THR A 207 29.55 -23.77 14.23
CA THR A 207 29.25 -24.60 13.06
C THR A 207 29.93 -24.05 11.81
N LEU A 208 29.94 -22.73 11.65
CA LEU A 208 30.60 -22.03 10.55
C LEU A 208 32.13 -22.23 10.58
N GLU A 209 32.73 -22.11 11.76
CA GLU A 209 34.17 -22.30 12.02
C GLU A 209 34.60 -23.71 11.66
N ARG A 210 33.83 -24.73 12.08
CA ARG A 210 34.08 -26.13 11.73
C ARG A 210 34.01 -26.38 10.23
N LEU A 211 33.07 -25.75 9.52
CA LEU A 211 33.00 -25.85 8.06
C LEU A 211 34.20 -25.19 7.39
N MET A 212 34.67 -24.04 7.89
CA MET A 212 35.80 -23.32 7.32
C MET A 212 37.16 -24.01 7.52
N ALA A 213 37.26 -24.92 8.50
CA ALA A 213 38.41 -25.79 8.72
C ALA A 213 38.50 -26.95 7.71
N THR A 214 37.40 -27.25 7.01
CA THR A 214 37.40 -28.22 5.89
C THR A 214 37.89 -27.55 4.60
N PRO A 215 38.28 -28.30 3.55
CA PRO A 215 38.75 -27.73 2.28
C PRO A 215 37.63 -27.09 1.42
N ILE A 216 36.59 -26.53 2.03
CA ILE A 216 35.48 -25.80 1.39
C ILE A 216 35.92 -24.35 1.12
N LYS A 217 35.61 -23.84 -0.07
CA LYS A 217 35.88 -22.43 -0.44
C LYS A 217 34.81 -21.51 0.14
N ARG A 218 35.16 -20.25 0.46
CA ARG A 218 34.19 -19.25 0.97
C ARG A 218 33.00 -19.04 0.03
N ILE A 219 33.23 -19.03 -1.28
CA ILE A 219 32.17 -18.94 -2.29
C ILE A 219 31.25 -20.17 -2.29
N GLU A 220 31.80 -21.37 -2.08
CA GLU A 220 30.99 -22.60 -1.97
C GLU A 220 30.15 -22.61 -0.71
N LEU A 221 30.68 -22.05 0.39
CA LEU A 221 29.99 -21.89 1.65
C LEU A 221 28.83 -20.89 1.51
N GLU A 222 29.11 -19.69 0.98
CA GLU A 222 28.13 -18.64 0.75
C GLU A 222 27.01 -19.11 -0.18
N LEU A 223 27.34 -19.71 -1.33
CA LEU A 223 26.33 -20.27 -2.24
C LEU A 223 25.53 -21.42 -1.60
N GLY A 224 26.16 -22.23 -0.74
CA GLY A 224 25.48 -23.29 0.00
C GLY A 224 24.43 -22.73 0.96
N TYR A 225 24.76 -21.65 1.68
CA TYR A 225 23.80 -20.96 2.54
C TYR A 225 22.73 -20.23 1.73
N LEU A 226 23.11 -19.52 0.67
CA LEU A 226 22.20 -18.78 -0.18
C LEU A 226 21.16 -19.70 -0.84
N ILE A 227 21.57 -20.87 -1.35
CA ILE A 227 20.64 -21.86 -1.91
C ILE A 227 19.83 -22.54 -0.80
N GLY A 228 20.47 -22.92 0.31
CA GLY A 228 19.81 -23.63 1.41
C GLY A 228 18.68 -22.83 2.04
N PHE A 229 18.95 -21.57 2.39
CA PHE A 229 17.93 -20.63 2.85
C PHE A 229 17.04 -20.12 1.72
N GLY A 230 17.57 -20.01 0.50
CA GLY A 230 16.83 -19.56 -0.69
C GLY A 230 15.64 -20.46 -1.03
N ILE A 231 15.73 -21.77 -0.76
CA ILE A 231 14.58 -22.68 -0.90
C ILE A 231 13.43 -22.27 0.05
N PHE A 232 13.77 -21.89 1.28
CA PHE A 232 12.76 -21.43 2.25
C PHE A 232 12.21 -20.04 1.88
N ALA A 233 13.06 -19.14 1.39
CA ALA A 233 12.63 -17.85 0.83
C ALA A 233 11.68 -18.04 -0.36
N LEU A 234 11.95 -19.01 -1.24
CA LEU A 234 11.07 -19.37 -2.36
C LEU A 234 9.73 -19.88 -1.87
N LEU A 235 9.72 -20.86 -0.97
CA LEU A 235 8.48 -21.39 -0.40
C LEU A 235 7.68 -20.31 0.31
N GLN A 236 8.33 -19.43 1.05
CA GLN A 236 7.69 -18.32 1.75
C GLN A 236 7.13 -17.29 0.76
N SER A 237 7.87 -16.97 -0.30
CA SER A 237 7.40 -16.04 -1.35
C SER A 237 6.17 -16.59 -2.06
N ILE A 238 6.16 -17.88 -2.40
CA ILE A 238 5.00 -18.56 -2.98
C ILE A 238 3.83 -18.51 -2.01
N LEU A 239 4.04 -18.89 -0.74
CA LEU A 239 3.00 -18.93 0.27
C LEU A 239 2.36 -17.54 0.46
N VAL A 240 3.17 -16.51 0.67
CA VAL A 240 2.69 -15.15 0.90
C VAL A 240 1.98 -14.61 -0.33
N ALA A 241 2.55 -14.74 -1.53
CA ALA A 241 1.92 -14.23 -2.75
C ALA A 241 0.59 -14.94 -3.05
N VAL A 242 0.58 -16.28 -3.03
CA VAL A 242 -0.63 -17.07 -3.33
C VAL A 242 -1.71 -16.83 -2.29
N PHE A 243 -1.37 -16.81 -1.00
CA PHE A 243 -2.35 -16.54 0.05
C PHE A 243 -2.94 -15.14 -0.08
N SER A 244 -2.10 -14.13 -0.32
CA SER A 244 -2.56 -12.74 -0.44
C SER A 244 -3.50 -12.55 -1.63
N ILE A 245 -3.20 -13.16 -2.77
CA ILE A 245 -4.01 -13.03 -3.98
C ILE A 245 -5.26 -13.92 -3.93
N GLN A 246 -5.12 -15.19 -3.58
CA GLN A 246 -6.21 -16.17 -3.71
C GLN A 246 -7.10 -16.27 -2.46
N VAL A 247 -6.55 -16.04 -1.27
CA VAL A 247 -7.29 -16.18 0.00
C VAL A 247 -7.81 -14.82 0.47
N LEU A 248 -6.98 -13.78 0.41
CA LEU A 248 -7.37 -12.43 0.81
C LEU A 248 -7.97 -11.61 -0.34
N GLY A 249 -8.02 -12.17 -1.55
CA GLY A 249 -8.67 -11.51 -2.69
C GLY A 249 -7.97 -10.26 -3.21
N MET A 250 -6.68 -10.06 -2.90
CA MET A 250 -5.95 -8.88 -3.36
C MET A 250 -5.91 -8.79 -4.89
N MET A 251 -6.09 -7.58 -5.41
CA MET A 251 -6.08 -7.29 -6.84
C MET A 251 -4.81 -7.79 -7.52
N GLN A 252 -4.98 -8.47 -8.66
CA GLN A 252 -3.89 -9.07 -9.42
C GLN A 252 -4.18 -8.99 -10.93
N ASN A 253 -3.84 -7.86 -11.55
CA ASN A 253 -4.12 -7.63 -12.97
C ASN A 253 -3.06 -8.24 -13.91
N GLY A 254 -1.82 -8.43 -13.43
CA GLY A 254 -0.70 -8.91 -14.25
C GLY A 254 -0.53 -10.43 -14.26
N SER A 255 0.71 -10.91 -14.33
CA SER A 255 1.02 -12.34 -14.21
C SER A 255 1.47 -12.71 -12.80
N LEU A 256 0.89 -13.76 -12.21
CA LEU A 256 1.34 -14.33 -10.93
C LEU A 256 2.83 -14.74 -10.98
N PHE A 257 3.32 -15.17 -12.14
CA PHE A 257 4.73 -15.53 -12.31
C PHE A 257 5.65 -14.33 -12.05
N TYR A 258 5.29 -13.13 -12.51
CA TYR A 258 6.08 -11.93 -12.28
C TYR A 258 6.05 -11.49 -10.81
N VAL A 259 4.91 -11.66 -10.13
CA VAL A 259 4.82 -11.44 -8.68
C VAL A 259 5.79 -12.38 -7.94
N LEU A 260 5.80 -13.66 -8.29
CA LEU A 260 6.72 -14.64 -7.71
C LEU A 260 8.19 -14.35 -8.03
N LEU A 261 8.49 -13.92 -9.24
CA LEU A 261 9.84 -13.54 -9.66
C LEU A 261 10.38 -12.38 -8.81
N ILE A 262 9.60 -11.32 -8.63
CA ILE A 262 10.01 -10.13 -7.87
C ILE A 262 10.08 -10.44 -6.38
N THR A 263 9.07 -11.10 -5.80
CA THR A 263 9.10 -11.48 -4.38
C THR A 263 10.25 -12.41 -4.05
N LEU A 264 10.55 -13.41 -4.91
CA LEU A 264 11.72 -14.25 -4.74
C LEU A 264 13.02 -13.44 -4.80
N THR A 265 13.16 -12.57 -5.79
CA THR A 265 14.38 -11.76 -5.96
C THR A 265 14.59 -10.84 -4.76
N LEU A 266 13.53 -10.19 -4.29
CA LEU A 266 13.51 -9.38 -3.08
C LEU A 266 13.84 -10.22 -1.83
N GLY A 267 13.32 -11.45 -1.76
CA GLY A 267 13.68 -12.43 -0.73
C GLY A 267 15.16 -12.80 -0.76
N MET A 268 15.77 -12.95 -1.94
CA MET A 268 17.20 -13.20 -2.09
C MET A 268 18.05 -12.00 -1.66
N VAL A 269 17.60 -10.77 -1.95
CA VAL A 269 18.25 -9.54 -1.45
C VAL A 269 18.21 -9.51 0.08
N SER A 270 17.03 -9.75 0.64
CA SER A 270 16.80 -9.81 2.08
C SER A 270 17.65 -10.89 2.77
N LEU A 271 17.74 -12.07 2.16
CA LEU A 271 18.58 -13.18 2.64
C LEU A 271 20.05 -12.78 2.68
N ALA A 272 20.58 -12.22 1.59
CA ALA A 272 21.97 -11.80 1.53
C ALA A 272 22.28 -10.67 2.54
N LEU A 273 21.36 -9.72 2.71
CA LEU A 273 21.46 -8.64 3.69
C LEU A 273 21.38 -9.15 5.14
N GLY A 274 20.50 -10.10 5.43
CA GLY A 274 20.38 -10.74 6.74
C GLY A 274 21.65 -11.49 7.14
N ILE A 275 22.22 -12.26 6.20
CA ILE A 275 23.52 -12.90 6.37
C ILE A 275 24.60 -11.83 6.64
N LEU A 276 24.63 -10.76 5.85
CA LEU A 276 25.62 -9.69 6.01
C LEU A 276 25.57 -9.07 7.40
N LEU A 277 24.39 -8.67 7.87
CA LEU A 277 24.25 -8.04 9.18
C LEU A 277 24.51 -8.99 10.34
N SER A 278 24.25 -10.28 10.17
CA SER A 278 24.59 -11.29 11.17
C SER A 278 26.09 -11.43 11.45
N THR A 279 26.94 -10.98 10.52
CA THR A 279 28.40 -10.95 10.74
C THR A 279 28.83 -9.91 11.77
N PHE A 280 28.02 -8.85 11.97
CA PHE A 280 28.30 -7.78 12.91
C PHE A 280 27.61 -7.97 14.28
N ALA A 281 26.55 -8.78 14.34
CA ALA A 281 25.84 -9.09 15.59
C ALA A 281 26.50 -10.23 16.36
N ASN A 282 26.54 -10.17 17.70
CA ASN A 282 27.12 -11.20 18.57
C ASN A 282 26.09 -12.12 19.24
N ASN A 283 24.83 -11.71 19.29
CA ASN A 283 23.73 -12.48 19.87
C ASN A 283 22.40 -12.14 19.17
N GLU A 284 21.37 -12.96 19.38
CA GLU A 284 20.08 -12.82 18.68
C GLU A 284 19.42 -11.47 19.02
N PHE A 285 19.62 -10.94 20.22
CA PHE A 285 19.10 -9.64 20.63
C PHE A 285 19.70 -8.48 19.80
N GLN A 286 20.98 -8.55 19.43
CA GLN A 286 21.59 -7.55 18.54
C GLN A 286 21.01 -7.58 17.12
N ILE A 287 20.62 -8.76 16.61
CA ILE A 287 19.88 -8.84 15.33
C ILE A 287 18.55 -8.11 15.45
N VAL A 288 17.81 -8.35 16.53
CA VAL A 288 16.54 -7.68 16.79
C VAL A 288 16.71 -6.15 16.89
N GLN A 289 17.82 -5.66 17.43
CA GLN A 289 18.14 -4.23 17.45
C GLN A 289 18.51 -3.66 16.07
N PHE A 290 19.05 -4.47 15.15
CA PHE A 290 19.30 -4.06 13.77
C PHE A 290 18.03 -3.99 12.92
N ILE A 291 16.98 -4.74 13.27
CA ILE A 291 15.69 -4.73 12.58
C ILE A 291 15.18 -3.30 12.37
N PRO A 292 14.95 -2.45 13.40
CA PRO A 292 14.42 -1.11 13.18
C PRO A 292 15.33 -0.24 12.31
N ILE A 293 16.65 -0.37 12.43
CA ILE A 293 17.63 0.41 11.66
C ILE A 293 17.55 0.07 10.16
N VAL A 294 17.24 -1.18 9.83
CA VAL A 294 17.21 -1.67 8.44
C VAL A 294 15.80 -1.57 7.86
N ILE A 295 14.81 -2.03 8.60
CA ILE A 295 13.45 -2.24 8.12
C ILE A 295 12.65 -0.93 8.09
N VAL A 296 12.78 -0.06 9.10
CA VAL A 296 12.00 1.18 9.14
C VAL A 296 12.32 2.08 7.95
N PRO A 297 13.60 2.35 7.58
CA PRO A 297 13.89 3.12 6.37
C PRO A 297 13.32 2.47 5.11
N GLN A 298 13.40 1.14 4.98
CA GLN A 298 12.86 0.43 3.82
C GLN A 298 11.35 0.67 3.68
N VAL A 299 10.59 0.63 4.77
CA VAL A 299 9.13 0.87 4.78
C VAL A 299 8.79 2.33 4.51
N LEU A 300 9.56 3.27 5.06
CA LEU A 300 9.32 4.70 4.81
C LEU A 300 9.53 5.07 3.35
N PHE A 301 10.49 4.43 2.69
CA PHE A 301 10.88 4.76 1.32
C PHE A 301 10.43 3.72 0.29
N CYS A 302 9.54 2.78 0.61
CA CYS A 302 9.06 1.79 -0.36
C CYS A 302 7.97 2.29 -1.30
N GLY A 303 7.58 3.58 -1.22
CA GLY A 303 6.59 4.18 -2.11
C GLY A 303 5.17 4.29 -1.54
N ILE A 304 4.95 3.96 -0.26
CA ILE A 304 3.69 4.29 0.45
C ILE A 304 3.53 5.82 0.55
N PHE A 305 4.63 6.51 0.84
CA PHE A 305 4.69 7.96 0.85
C PHE A 305 5.19 8.46 -0.50
N PRO A 306 4.52 9.42 -1.15
CA PRO A 306 4.99 9.99 -2.41
C PRO A 306 6.38 10.60 -2.23
N LEU A 307 7.32 10.23 -3.09
CA LEU A 307 8.66 10.83 -3.10
C LEU A 307 8.66 12.21 -3.77
N ASP A 308 7.64 12.49 -4.59
CA ASP A 308 7.46 13.76 -5.28
C ASP A 308 7.24 14.90 -4.27
N GLY A 309 8.18 15.83 -4.20
CA GLY A 309 8.17 16.95 -3.25
C GLY A 309 8.94 16.71 -1.95
N MET A 310 9.60 15.56 -1.78
CA MET A 310 10.60 15.39 -0.72
C MET A 310 11.89 16.14 -1.06
N ALA A 311 12.67 16.47 -0.02
CA ALA A 311 14.00 17.04 -0.22
C ALA A 311 14.92 16.04 -0.95
N ASP A 312 15.76 16.53 -1.87
CA ASP A 312 16.58 15.70 -2.76
C ASP A 312 17.37 14.61 -2.02
N TRP A 313 17.94 14.94 -0.85
CA TRP A 313 18.72 14.00 -0.03
C TRP A 313 17.91 12.80 0.48
N LEU A 314 16.60 12.96 0.69
CA LEU A 314 15.70 11.84 1.06
C LEU A 314 15.48 10.90 -0.12
N VAL A 315 15.39 11.44 -1.34
CA VAL A 315 15.23 10.65 -2.57
C VAL A 315 16.47 9.76 -2.79
N TRP A 316 17.67 10.26 -2.48
CA TRP A 316 18.88 9.43 -2.50
C TRP A 316 18.82 8.26 -1.50
N ILE A 317 18.23 8.48 -0.32
CA ILE A 317 18.03 7.42 0.68
C ILE A 317 17.02 6.39 0.14
N ALA A 318 15.96 6.82 -0.54
CA ALA A 318 15.00 5.90 -1.14
C ALA A 318 15.66 4.97 -2.17
N HIS A 319 16.52 5.50 -3.04
CA HIS A 319 17.20 4.70 -4.07
C HIS A 319 18.25 3.72 -3.54
N ILE A 320 18.69 3.82 -2.29
CA ILE A 320 19.56 2.80 -1.67
C ILE A 320 18.76 1.71 -0.94
N MET A 321 17.43 1.78 -0.91
CA MET A 321 16.55 0.81 -0.26
C MET A 321 16.04 -0.22 -1.28
N PRO A 322 16.46 -1.50 -1.21
CA PRO A 322 15.94 -2.54 -2.10
C PRO A 322 14.41 -2.67 -2.12
N LEU A 323 13.73 -2.45 -0.99
CA LEU A 323 12.28 -2.58 -0.93
C LEU A 323 11.56 -1.56 -1.82
N TYR A 324 12.17 -0.41 -2.11
CA TYR A 324 11.65 0.58 -3.07
C TYR A 324 11.44 -0.05 -4.46
N TYR A 325 12.47 -0.68 -5.00
CA TYR A 325 12.41 -1.34 -6.31
C TYR A 325 11.45 -2.53 -6.31
N GLY A 326 11.45 -3.33 -5.24
CA GLY A 326 10.52 -4.45 -5.10
C GLY A 326 9.06 -4.01 -5.06
N ALA A 327 8.77 -2.95 -4.30
CA ALA A 327 7.43 -2.39 -4.19
C ALA A 327 6.95 -1.77 -5.51
N ASN A 328 7.78 -0.97 -6.18
CA ASN A 328 7.45 -0.39 -7.49
C ASN A 328 7.14 -1.47 -8.55
N ALA A 329 7.96 -2.52 -8.59
CA ALA A 329 7.74 -3.64 -9.50
C ALA A 329 6.43 -4.39 -9.18
N LEU A 330 6.17 -4.67 -7.89
CA LEU A 330 4.93 -5.34 -7.48
C LEU A 330 3.70 -4.51 -7.79
N THR A 331 3.72 -3.20 -7.57
CA THR A 331 2.63 -2.29 -7.95
C THR A 331 2.40 -2.29 -9.46
N SER A 332 3.48 -2.24 -10.26
CA SER A 332 3.39 -2.26 -11.73
C SER A 332 2.77 -3.57 -12.25
N ILE A 333 3.06 -4.70 -11.60
CA ILE A 333 2.50 -6.00 -11.96
C ILE A 333 1.05 -6.16 -11.47
N MET A 334 0.80 -5.89 -10.19
CA MET A 334 -0.47 -6.25 -9.54
C MET A 334 -1.57 -5.22 -9.80
N VAL A 335 -1.23 -3.92 -9.74
CA VAL A 335 -2.19 -2.83 -9.94
C VAL A 335 -2.29 -2.48 -11.42
N LYS A 336 -1.15 -2.26 -12.09
CA LYS A 336 -1.15 -1.79 -13.49
C LYS A 336 -1.26 -2.91 -14.52
N GLY A 337 -1.03 -4.17 -14.13
CA GLY A 337 -1.09 -5.31 -15.05
C GLY A 337 0.03 -5.34 -16.08
N GLU A 338 1.15 -4.65 -15.82
CA GLU A 338 2.19 -4.46 -16.81
C GLU A 338 3.11 -5.69 -16.97
N GLY A 339 3.70 -5.83 -18.16
CA GLY A 339 4.62 -6.92 -18.49
C GLY A 339 6.06 -6.67 -18.01
N PHE A 340 6.94 -7.65 -18.26
CA PHE A 340 8.35 -7.63 -17.83
C PHE A 340 9.11 -6.35 -18.18
N ALA A 341 8.86 -5.77 -19.36
CA ALA A 341 9.54 -4.57 -19.80
C ALA A 341 9.35 -3.36 -18.85
N SER A 342 8.20 -3.27 -18.17
CA SER A 342 7.93 -2.16 -17.26
C SER A 342 8.80 -2.21 -16.00
N PHE A 343 8.92 -3.40 -15.39
CA PHE A 343 9.65 -3.57 -14.13
C PHE A 343 11.07 -4.14 -14.30
N ALA A 344 11.56 -4.28 -15.54
CA ALA A 344 12.87 -4.87 -15.82
C ALA A 344 14.01 -4.13 -15.10
N THR A 345 13.95 -2.80 -15.07
CA THR A 345 14.95 -1.96 -14.37
C THR A 345 14.99 -2.30 -12.87
N ASP A 346 13.82 -2.33 -12.22
CA ASP A 346 13.70 -2.67 -10.79
C ASP A 346 14.26 -4.08 -10.52
N PHE A 347 13.92 -5.05 -11.38
CA PHE A 347 14.41 -6.42 -11.28
C PHE A 347 15.95 -6.51 -11.36
N TYR A 348 16.56 -5.83 -12.33
CA TYR A 348 18.02 -5.86 -12.48
C TYR A 348 18.74 -5.11 -11.35
N ILE A 349 18.15 -4.02 -10.83
CA ILE A 349 18.69 -3.32 -9.66
C ILE A 349 18.66 -4.24 -8.43
N LEU A 350 17.56 -4.97 -8.21
CA LEU A 350 17.46 -5.97 -7.14
C LEU A 350 18.53 -7.07 -7.29
N LEU A 351 18.76 -7.58 -8.50
CA LEU A 351 19.85 -8.52 -8.76
C LEU A 351 21.23 -7.90 -8.46
N GLY A 352 21.41 -6.61 -8.77
CA GLY A 352 22.59 -5.84 -8.38
C GLY A 352 22.81 -5.84 -6.87
N PHE A 353 21.76 -5.60 -6.07
CA PHE A 353 21.84 -5.70 -4.61
C PHE A 353 22.22 -7.10 -4.13
N VAL A 354 21.65 -8.16 -4.70
CA VAL A 354 22.05 -9.55 -4.36
C VAL A 354 23.55 -9.74 -4.58
N LEU A 355 24.06 -9.33 -5.75
CA LEU A 355 25.47 -9.46 -6.09
C LEU A 355 26.37 -8.67 -5.13
N VAL A 356 26.02 -7.41 -4.84
CA VAL A 356 26.78 -6.57 -3.90
C VAL A 356 26.83 -7.21 -2.52
N PHE A 357 25.68 -7.66 -1.97
CA PHE A 357 25.65 -8.27 -0.64
C PHE A 357 26.38 -9.61 -0.59
N VAL A 358 26.29 -10.45 -1.62
CA VAL A 358 27.07 -11.70 -1.72
C VAL A 358 28.57 -11.40 -1.73
N ILE A 359 29.01 -10.39 -2.49
CA ILE A 359 30.43 -9.97 -2.50
C ILE A 359 30.85 -9.52 -1.10
N LEU A 360 30.06 -8.66 -0.45
CA LEU A 360 30.34 -8.19 0.91
C LEU A 360 30.38 -9.33 1.94
N ASN A 361 29.50 -10.32 1.83
CA ASN A 361 29.52 -11.52 2.68
C ASN A 361 30.82 -12.30 2.54
N ILE A 362 31.30 -12.51 1.30
CA ILE A 362 32.56 -13.21 1.05
C ILE A 362 33.75 -12.45 1.67
N PHE A 363 33.73 -11.11 1.63
CA PHE A 363 34.72 -10.27 2.29
C PHE A 363 34.61 -10.35 3.82
N ALA A 364 33.41 -10.28 4.38
CA ALA A 364 33.18 -10.40 5.83
C ALA A 364 33.69 -11.75 6.38
N LEU A 365 33.50 -12.83 5.61
CA LEU A 365 34.01 -14.17 5.93
C LEU A 365 35.55 -14.25 5.93
N LYS A 366 36.27 -13.25 5.40
CA LYS A 366 37.75 -13.23 5.48
C LYS A 366 38.25 -13.12 6.91
N LYS A 367 37.54 -12.37 7.76
CA LYS A 367 37.91 -12.11 9.15
C LYS A 367 37.99 -13.38 10.01
N TYR A 368 37.28 -14.44 9.63
CA TYR A 368 37.15 -15.67 10.43
C TYR A 368 38.13 -16.79 10.05
N ARG A 369 38.97 -16.59 9.02
CA ARG A 369 40.12 -17.48 8.76
C ARG A 369 41.39 -16.74 9.15
N LYS A 370 41.75 -16.81 10.44
CA LYS A 370 43.13 -16.55 10.87
C LYS A 370 43.95 -17.76 10.39
N VAL A 371 44.80 -17.52 9.39
CA VAL A 371 45.85 -18.47 9.00
C VAL A 371 46.93 -18.41 10.06
#